data_AF-A0A2E6XAA3-F1
#
_entry.id   AF-A0A2E6XAA3-F1
#
_cell.length_a   1.000
_cell.length_b   1.000
_cell.length_c   1.000
_cell.angle_alpha   90.00
_cell.angle_beta   90.00
_cell.angle_gamma   90.00
#
_symmetry.space_group_name_H-M   'P 1'
#
loop_
_entity.id
_entity.type
_entity.pdbx_description
1 polymer ?
#
loop_
_entity_poly.entity_id
_entity_poly.type
_entity_poly.pdbx_seq_one_letter_code
_entity_poly.pdbx_strand_id
1 'polypeptide(L)' 'MKGGEIPRKKHTPEQVINKLREVEVALAQGSTVAEASRQIGVTEQTFYRWRSEYGG' A
#
# COMPACT_ATOMS: atom_id res chain seq x y z
N MET A 1 -11.99 -16.76 -27.76
CA MET A 1 -11.05 -17.08 -26.68
C MET A 1 -9.96 -16.02 -26.67
N LYS A 2 -9.99 -15.05 -25.75
CA LYS A 2 -8.89 -14.10 -25.54
C LYS A 2 -8.13 -14.58 -24.31
N GLY A 3 -6.83 -14.84 -24.48
CA GLY A 3 -5.97 -15.47 -23.50
C GLY A 3 -6.05 -14.78 -22.14
N GLY A 4 -6.23 -15.58 -21.09
CA GLY A 4 -6.15 -15.12 -19.72
C GLY A 4 -4.72 -14.72 -19.39
N GLU A 5 -4.40 -13.44 -19.62
CA GLU A 5 -3.37 -12.78 -18.84
C GLU A 5 -3.82 -12.86 -17.39
N ILE A 6 -3.11 -13.62 -16.56
CA ILE A 6 -3.26 -13.53 -15.11
C ILE A 6 -2.90 -12.08 -14.79
N PRO A 7 -3.84 -11.21 -14.40
CA PRO A 7 -3.46 -9.88 -13.98
C PRO A 7 -2.68 -10.13 -12.70
N ARG A 8 -1.34 -10.02 -12.77
CA ARG A 8 -0.56 -9.75 -11.55
C ARG A 8 -1.29 -8.57 -10.94
N LYS A 9 -2.01 -8.79 -9.83
CA LYS A 9 -2.82 -7.77 -9.13
C LYS A 9 -1.84 -6.71 -8.64
N LYS A 10 -1.35 -5.88 -9.55
CA LYS A 10 -0.53 -4.73 -9.26
C LYS A 10 -1.51 -3.70 -8.74
N HIS A 11 -1.25 -3.22 -7.52
CA HIS A 11 -1.95 -2.05 -7.01
C HIS A 11 -1.77 -0.92 -8.02
N THR A 12 -2.87 -0.28 -8.44
CA THR A 12 -2.76 0.92 -9.26
C THR A 12 -2.12 2.04 -8.43
N PRO A 13 -1.48 3.04 -9.06
CA PRO A 13 -0.94 4.19 -8.35
C PRO A 13 -1.95 4.84 -7.39
N GLU A 14 -3.21 4.97 -7.82
CA GLU A 14 -4.30 5.49 -7.00
C GLU A 14 -4.60 4.61 -5.78
N GLN A 15 -4.60 3.29 -5.94
CA GLN A 15 -4.76 2.36 -4.81
C GLN A 15 -3.59 2.46 -3.83
N VAL A 16 -2.37 2.66 -4.33
CA VAL A 16 -1.18 2.86 -3.49
C VAL A 16 -1.31 4.14 -2.68
N ILE A 17 -1.68 5.25 -3.32
CA ILE A 17 -1.84 6.55 -2.64
C ILE A 17 -2.93 6.48 -1.57
N ASN A 18 -4.09 5.87 -1.87
CA ASN A 18 -5.15 5.69 -0.88
C ASN A 18 -4.67 4.86 0.33
N LYS A 19 -3.98 3.74 0.08
CA LYS A 19 -3.41 2.90 1.13
C LYS A 19 -2.34 3.62 1.96
N LEU A 20 -1.49 4.43 1.34
CA LEU A 20 -0.52 5.25 2.05
C LEU A 20 -1.21 6.23 3.00
N ARG A 21 -2.29 6.88 2.54
CA ARG A 21 -3.10 7.78 3.36
C ARG A 21 -3.77 7.07 4.53
N GLU A 22 -4.27 5.84 4.33
CA GLU A 22 -4.79 5.00 5.42
C GLU A 22 -3.71 4.71 6.47
N VAL A 23 -2.47 4.41 6.03
CA VAL A 23 -1.33 4.23 6.94
C VAL A 23 -1.02 5.51 7.70
N GLU A 24 -0.98 6.67 7.05
CA GLU A 24 -0.73 7.96 7.72
C GLU A 24 -1.78 8.27 8.80
N VAL A 25 -3.06 7.98 8.53
CA VAL A 25 -4.13 8.13 9.51
C VAL A 25 -3.94 7.20 10.71
N ALA A 26 -3.59 5.93 10.48
CA ALA A 26 -3.31 4.99 11.55
C ALA A 26 -2.09 5.40 12.40
N LEU A 27 -1.03 5.91 11.76
CA LEU A 27 0.14 6.44 12.45
C LEU A 27 -0.21 7.67 13.30
N ALA A 28 -1.05 8.58 12.79
CA ALA A 28 -1.52 9.73 13.55
C ALA A 28 -2.37 9.35 14.78
N GLN A 29 -3.03 8.19 14.74
CA GLN A 29 -3.76 7.60 15.87
C GLN A 29 -2.84 6.84 16.85
N GLY A 30 -1.53 6.79 16.59
CA GLY A 30 -0.54 6.13 17.44
C GLY A 30 -0.27 4.67 17.08
N SER A 31 -0.77 4.16 15.95
CA SER A 31 -0.40 2.82 15.47
C SER A 31 1.05 2.78 15.04
N THR A 32 1.67 1.60 15.09
CA THR A 32 3.00 1.39 14.49
C THR A 32 2.92 1.20 12.98
N VAL A 33 4.03 1.42 12.27
CA VAL A 33 4.14 1.16 10.82
C VAL A 33 3.84 -0.31 10.50
N ALA A 34 4.26 -1.23 11.36
CA ALA A 34 3.97 -2.66 11.22
C ALA A 34 2.47 -2.97 11.27
N GLU A 35 1.76 -2.40 12.24
CA GLU A 35 0.31 -2.56 12.38
C GLU A 35 -0.44 -1.93 11.22
N ALA A 36 -0.10 -0.68 10.86
CA ALA A 36 -0.74 0.03 9.76
C ALA A 36 -0.50 -0.66 8.41
N SER A 37 0.72 -1.15 8.15
CA SER A 37 1.04 -1.92 6.94
C SER A 37 0.22 -3.21 6.88
N ARG A 38 0.08 -3.89 8.02
CA ARG A 38 -0.75 -5.11 8.12
C ARG A 38 -2.22 -4.82 7.87
N GLN A 39 -2.76 -3.69 8.34
CA GLN A 39 -4.15 -3.28 8.11
C GLN A 39 -4.48 -3.13 6.62
N ILE A 40 -3.57 -2.53 5.83
CA ILE A 40 -3.75 -2.35 4.38
C ILE A 40 -3.33 -3.58 3.56
N GLY A 41 -2.95 -4.67 4.22
CA GLY A 41 -2.57 -5.95 3.60
C GLY A 41 -1.22 -5.91 2.86
N VAL A 42 -0.26 -5.12 3.35
CA VAL A 42 1.09 -5.04 2.78
C VAL A 42 2.16 -5.28 3.83
N THR A 43 3.38 -5.57 3.37
CA THR A 43 4.55 -5.64 4.25
C THR A 43 5.12 -4.25 4.50
N GLU A 44 5.81 -4.06 5.64
CA GLU A 44 6.50 -2.80 5.94
C GLU A 44 7.48 -2.40 4.83
N GLN A 45 8.18 -3.37 4.24
CA GLN A 45 9.04 -3.15 3.09
C GLN A 45 8.29 -2.57 1.89
N THR A 46 7.07 -3.05 1.62
CA THR A 46 6.22 -2.51 0.55
C THR A 46 5.78 -1.08 0.87
N PHE A 47 5.42 -0.81 2.12
CA PHE A 47 5.07 0.54 2.58
C PHE A 47 6.25 1.51 2.39
N TYR A 48 7.45 1.17 2.84
CA TYR A 48 8.63 2.03 2.66
C TYR A 48 8.95 2.27 1.18
N ARG A 49 8.82 1.25 0.33
CA ARG A 49 9.01 1.40 -1.12
C ARG A 49 7.97 2.36 -1.70
N TRP A 50 6.70 2.17 -1.36
CA TRP A 50 5.63 3.05 -1.81
C TRP A 50 5.79 4.49 -1.33
N ARG A 51 6.28 4.69 -0.10
CA ARG A 51 6.54 6.03 0.42
C ARG A 51 7.66 6.74 -0.35
N SER A 52 8.63 6.00 -0.87
CA SER A 52 9.67 6.53 -1.77
C SER A 52 9.17 6.77 -3.20
N GLU A 53 8.33 5.87 -3.73
CA GLU A 53 7.84 5.93 -5.12
C GLU A 53 6.64 6.89 -5.32
N TYR A 54 5.77 7.04 -4.30
CA TYR A 54 4.48 7.73 -4.39
C TYR A 54 4.24 8.75 -3.26
N GLY A 55 5.10 8.78 -2.23
CA GLY A 55 4.91 9.64 -1.05
C GLY A 55 5.35 11.10 -1.22
N GLY A 56 6.04 11.43 -2.32
CA GLY A 56 6.63 12.75 -2.55
C GLY A 56 8.03 12.89 -1.95
#